data_AF-A0A2P6R2K7-F1
#
_entry.id   AF-A0A2P6R2K7-F1
#
_cell.length_a   1.000
_cell.length_b   1.000
_cell.length_c   1.000
_cell.angle_alpha   90.00
_cell.angle_beta   90.00
_cell.angle_gamma   90.00
#
_symmetry.space_group_name_H-M   'P 1'
#
loop_
_entity.id
_entity.type
_entity.pdbx_description
1 polymer ?
#
loop_
_entity_poly.entity_id
_entity_poly.type
_entity_poly.pdbx_seq_one_letter_code
_entity_poly.pdbx_strand_id
1 'polypeptide(L)'
;MILYLHYGGKPPIIHRDVKSANILLTENFQAKVSDFGLSRNFPTDLVTHIAIGVAGTPGYLDPEYYLTSRLNEKSDVYSFGIVLLEIITN
;
A
#
# COMPACT_ATOMS: atom_id res chain seq x y z
N MET A 1 -1.93 6.73 -8.28
CA MET A 1 -2.88 6.18 -7.28
C MET A 1 -2.35 6.26 -5.85
N ILE A 2 -1.18 5.68 -5.52
CA ILE A 2 -0.62 5.60 -4.17
C ILE A 2 -0.39 7.00 -3.58
N LEU A 3 0.19 7.91 -4.37
CA LEU A 3 0.33 9.32 -3.99
C LEU A 3 -1.00 9.97 -3.56
N TYR A 4 -2.10 9.65 -4.25
CA TYR A 4 -3.42 10.20 -3.92
C TYR A 4 -3.93 9.65 -2.58
N LEU A 5 -3.70 8.36 -2.29
CA LEU A 5 -4.07 7.77 -1.00
C LEU A 5 -3.29 8.42 0.15
N HIS A 6 -1.99 8.68 -0.05
CA HIS A 6 -1.11 9.20 1.01
C HIS A 6 -1.22 10.71 1.23
N TYR A 7 -1.53 11.50 0.20
CA TYR A 7 -1.48 12.97 0.29
C TYR A 7 -2.73 13.68 -0.26
N GLY A 8 -3.53 13.00 -1.08
CA GLY A 8 -4.77 13.55 -1.64
C GLY A 8 -5.99 13.33 -0.75
N GLY A 9 -6.03 12.21 -0.01
CA GLY A 9 -7.09 11.89 0.94
C GLY A 9 -6.96 12.62 2.27
N LYS A 10 -8.10 13.00 2.87
CA LYS A 10 -8.18 13.52 4.25
C LYS A 10 -9.22 12.69 5.02
N PRO A 11 -8.81 11.81 5.95
CA PRO A 11 -7.42 11.53 6.35
C PRO A 11 -6.62 10.77 5.26
N PRO A 12 -5.27 10.80 5.31
CA PRO A 12 -4.44 9.92 4.50
C PRO A 12 -4.78 8.44 4.72
N ILE A 13 -4.62 7.62 3.69
CA ILE A 13 -4.95 6.19 3.71
C ILE A 13 -3.71 5.39 3.34
N ILE A 14 -3.35 4.41 4.17
CA ILE A 14 -2.37 3.36 3.82
C ILE A 14 -3.15 2.12 3.40
N HIS A 15 -2.83 1.57 2.23
CA HIS A 15 -3.55 0.45 1.62
C HIS A 15 -3.26 -0.89 2.30
N ARG A 16 -1.99 -1.14 2.67
CA ARG A 16 -1.47 -2.38 3.31
C ARG A 16 -1.50 -3.65 2.46
N ASP A 17 -2.20 -3.67 1.32
CA ASP A 17 -2.24 -4.83 0.43
C ASP A 17 -2.10 -4.45 -1.05
N VAL A 18 -1.07 -3.65 -1.37
CA VAL A 18 -0.75 -3.33 -2.77
C VAL A 18 -0.09 -4.56 -3.41
N LYS A 19 -0.72 -5.11 -4.45
CA LYS A 19 -0.24 -6.24 -5.26
C LYS A 19 -0.85 -6.16 -6.65
N SER A 20 -0.29 -6.88 -7.61
CA SER A 20 -0.78 -6.86 -9.00
C SER A 20 -2.24 -7.29 -9.12
N ALA A 21 -2.68 -8.28 -8.33
CA ALA A 21 -4.08 -8.70 -8.28
C ALA A 21 -5.07 -7.62 -7.78
N ASN A 22 -4.58 -6.59 -7.07
CA ASN A 22 -5.36 -5.47 -6.56
C ASN A 22 -5.21 -4.19 -7.42
N ILE A 23 -4.57 -4.31 -8.59
CA ILE A 23 -4.48 -3.24 -9.58
C ILE A 23 -5.31 -3.66 -10.78
N LEU A 24 -6.53 -3.14 -10.83
CA LEU A 24 -7.48 -3.42 -11.90
C LEU A 24 -7.18 -2.54 -13.11
N LEU A 25 -7.49 -3.05 -14.29
CA LEU A 25 -7.44 -2.28 -15.53
C LEU A 25 -8.86 -2.00 -16.01
N THR A 26 -9.12 -0.75 -16.39
CA THR A 26 -10.35 -0.41 -17.10
C THR A 26 -10.29 -0.86 -18.56
N GLU A 27 -11.39 -0.71 -19.30
CA GLU A 27 -11.45 -0.94 -20.76
C GLU A 27 -10.40 -0.13 -21.54
N ASN A 28 -9.99 1.03 -21.01
CA ASN A 28 -8.97 1.89 -21.60
C ASN A 28 -7.56 1.61 -21.05
N PHE A 29 -7.32 0.44 -20.47
CA PHE A 29 -6.05 0.05 -19.83
C PHE A 29 -5.57 1.04 -18.76
N GLN A 30 -6.48 1.77 -18.10
CA GLN A 30 -6.12 2.64 -16.99
C GLN A 30 -6.10 1.84 -15.70
N ALA A 31 -4.98 1.91 -14.98
CA ALA A 31 -4.81 1.24 -13.70
C ALA A 31 -5.60 1.91 -12.57
N LYS A 32 -6.32 1.12 -11.78
CA LYS A 32 -7.07 1.54 -10.59
C LYS A 32 -6.78 0.60 -9.42
N VAL A 33 -6.55 1.17 -8.23
CA VAL A 33 -6.37 0.37 -7.01
C VAL A 33 -7.73 -0.16 -6.54
N SER A 34 -7.78 -1.41 -6.12
CA SER A 34 -8.94 -2.05 -5.50
C SER A 34 -8.58 -2.72 -4.17
N ASP A 35 -9.61 -3.23 -3.49
CA ASP A 35 -9.51 -4.00 -2.24
C ASP A 35 -8.88 -3.25 -1.05
N PHE A 36 -9.69 -2.36 -0.47
CA PHE A 36 -9.32 -1.58 0.71
C PHE A 36 -9.64 -2.30 2.03
N GLY A 37 -9.85 -3.62 2.03
CA GLY A 37 -10.26 -4.38 3.22
C GLY A 37 -9.24 -4.31 4.37
N LEU A 38 -7.96 -4.19 4.03
CA LEU A 38 -6.88 -4.05 5.00
C LEU A 38 -6.49 -2.59 5.29
N SER A 39 -6.99 -1.63 4.50
CA SER A 39 -6.57 -0.24 4.55
C SER A 39 -6.78 0.41 5.92
N ARG A 40 -5.93 1.37 6.25
CA ARG A 40 -5.99 2.13 7.51
C ARG A 40 -5.84 3.60 7.24
N ASN A 41 -6.66 4.40 7.90
CA ASN A 41 -6.44 5.84 7.95
C ASN A 41 -5.18 6.10 8.77
N PHE A 42 -4.30 6.94 8.25
CA PHE A 42 -3.12 7.39 8.97
C PHE A 42 -3.48 8.61 9.83
N PRO A 43 -3.25 8.55 11.16
CA PRO A 43 -3.47 9.71 12.02
C PRO A 43 -2.51 10.85 11.64
N THR A 44 -3.02 12.08 11.63
CA THR A 44 -2.34 13.27 11.10
C THR A 44 -1.16 13.76 11.96
N ASP A 45 -0.20 14.35 11.25
CA ASP A 45 0.95 15.25 11.57
C ASP A 45 1.89 14.96 12.74
N LEU A 46 1.52 14.16 13.74
CA LEU A 46 2.31 13.95 14.96
C LEU A 46 2.92 12.55 15.09
N VAL A 47 2.60 11.63 14.17
CA VAL A 47 3.01 10.23 14.28
C VAL A 47 3.68 9.76 12.99
N THR A 48 4.83 9.10 13.11
CA THR A 48 5.59 8.56 11.96
C THR A 48 5.15 7.16 11.55
N HIS A 49 4.36 6.48 12.38
CA HIS A 49 3.86 5.12 12.12
C HIS A 49 2.67 4.76 13.02
N ILE A 50 1.91 3.75 12.64
CA ILE A 50 0.89 3.11 13.47
C ILE A 50 1.46 1.78 13.97
N ALA A 51 1.46 1.57 15.28
CA ALA A 51 1.70 0.23 15.84
C ALA A 51 0.45 -0.63 15.65
N ILE A 52 0.51 -1.61 14.74
CA ILE A 52 -0.63 -2.47 14.41
C ILE A 52 -0.16 -3.86 13.99
N GLY A 53 -0.96 -4.88 14.32
CA GLY A 53 -0.69 -6.26 13.93
C GLY A 53 -0.50 -6.40 12.42
N VAL A 54 0.48 -7.22 12.03
CA VAL A 54 0.88 -7.42 10.65
C VAL A 54 -0.26 -8.00 9.82
N ALA A 55 -0.47 -7.42 8.64
CA ALA A 55 -1.44 -7.85 7.64
C ALA A 55 -0.94 -7.40 6.26
N GLY A 56 -1.18 -8.23 5.25
CA GLY A 56 -0.78 -8.02 3.85
C GLY A 56 -0.46 -9.36 3.17
N THR A 57 -0.13 -9.32 1.88
CA THR A 57 0.18 -10.51 1.09
C THR A 57 1.67 -10.87 1.13
N PRO A 58 2.06 -12.12 1.45
CA PRO A 58 3.45 -12.57 1.35
C PRO A 58 4.05 -12.33 -0.03
N GLY A 59 5.31 -11.87 -0.09
CA GLY A 59 5.99 -11.47 -1.33
C GLY A 59 5.90 -9.98 -1.65
N TYR A 60 4.83 -9.30 -1.22
CA TYR A 60 4.66 -7.84 -1.34
C TYR A 60 4.91 -7.11 -0.02
N LEU A 61 4.88 -7.84 1.11
CA LEU A 61 4.92 -7.26 2.44
C LEU A 61 6.25 -6.57 2.73
N ASP A 62 6.15 -5.32 3.19
CA ASP A 62 7.28 -4.53 3.70
C ASP A 62 7.98 -5.27 4.87
N PRO A 63 9.28 -5.62 4.74
CA PRO A 63 10.01 -6.34 5.76
C PRO A 63 10.19 -5.53 7.05
N GLU A 64 10.29 -4.20 7.00
CA GLU A 64 10.43 -3.38 8.19
C GLU A 64 9.12 -3.41 9.00
N TYR A 65 7.99 -3.22 8.33
CA TYR A 65 6.68 -3.34 8.94
C TYR A 65 6.42 -4.77 9.47
N TYR A 66 6.82 -5.81 8.74
CA TYR A 66 6.71 -7.21 9.20
C TYR A 66 7.45 -7.44 10.53
N LEU A 67 8.67 -6.91 10.67
CA LEU A 67 9.51 -7.11 11.84
C LEU A 67 9.11 -6.22 13.02
N THR A 68 8.72 -4.98 12.75
CA THR A 68 8.52 -3.96 13.78
C THR A 68 7.06 -3.73 14.15
N SER A 69 6.13 -4.24 13.34
CA SER A 69 4.69 -3.90 13.40
C SER A 69 4.42 -2.39 13.30
N ARG A 70 5.36 -1.61 12.73
CA ARG A 70 5.23 -0.18 12.49
C ARG A 70 4.78 0.06 11.06
N LEU A 71 3.50 0.36 10.90
CA LEU A 71 2.92 0.66 9.61
C LEU A 71 3.06 2.14 9.28
N ASN A 72 3.56 2.47 8.09
CA ASN A 72 3.55 3.83 7.55
C ASN A 72 3.30 3.79 6.03
N GLU A 73 3.29 4.96 5.39
CA GLU A 73 3.04 5.07 3.95
C GLU A 73 4.14 4.41 3.10
N LYS A 74 5.35 4.24 3.64
CA LYS A 74 6.46 3.56 2.94
C LYS A 74 6.20 2.07 2.77
N SER A 75 5.35 1.46 3.60
CA SER A 75 4.96 0.07 3.42
C SER A 75 4.21 -0.16 2.10
N ASP A 76 3.37 0.78 1.66
CA ASP A 76 2.74 0.74 0.33
C ASP A 76 3.76 1.00 -0.79
N VAL A 77 4.77 1.85 -0.54
CA VAL A 77 5.84 2.14 -1.52
C VAL A 77 6.68 0.90 -1.80
N TYR A 78 7.05 0.15 -0.76
CA TYR A 78 7.75 -1.13 -0.92
C TYR A 78 6.93 -2.11 -1.76
N SER A 79 5.66 -2.31 -1.37
CA SER A 79 4.73 -3.22 -2.05
C SER A 79 4.53 -2.84 -3.53
N PHE A 80 4.44 -1.54 -3.83
CA PHE A 80 4.39 -1.03 -5.21
C PHE A 80 5.69 -1.28 -5.99
N GLY A 81 6.85 -1.25 -5.32
CA GLY A 81 8.13 -1.64 -5.94
C GLY A 81 8.13 -3.08 -6.45
N ILE A 82 7.50 -4.01 -5.72
CA ILE A 82 7.33 -5.41 -6.16
C ILE A 82 6.42 -5.48 -7.39
N VAL A 83 5.31 -4.74 -7.41
CA VAL A 83 4.43 -4.64 -8.59
C VAL A 83 5.21 -4.14 -9.82
N LEU A 84 6.07 -3.12 -9.66
CA LEU A 84 6.89 -2.63 -10.76
C LEU A 84 7.88 -3.68 -11.27
N LEU A 85 8.47 -4.48 -10.38
CA LEU A 85 9.34 -5.58 -10.79
C LEU A 85 8.59 -6.63 -11.59
N GLU A 86 7.37 -6.98 -11.18
CA GLU A 86 6.53 -7.92 -11.94
C GLU A 86 6.23 -7.41 -13.34
N ILE A 87 5.90 -6.12 -13.50
CA ILE A 87 5.66 -5.51 -14.82
C ILE A 87 6.90 -5.56 -15.73
N ILE A 88 8.10 -5.49 -15.16
CA ILE A 88 9.35 -5.48 -15.95
C ILE A 88 9.79 -6.90 -16.30
N THR A 89 9.39 -7.91 -15.52
CA THR A 89 9.91 -9.28 -15.62
C THR A 89 8.90 -10.31 -16.14
N ASN A 90 7.61 -9.96 -16.21
CA ASN A 90 6.52 -10.76 -16.79
C ASN A 90 5.75 -9.95 -17.83
#